data_AF-L9L8Y5-F1
#
_entry.id   AF-L9L8Y5-F1
#
_cell.length_a   1.000
_cell.length_b   1.000
_cell.length_c   1.000
_cell.angle_alpha   90.00
_cell.angle_beta   90.00
_cell.angle_gamma   90.00
#
_symmetry.space_group_name_H-M   'P 1'
#
loop_
_entity.id
_entity.type
_entity.pdbx_description
1 polymer ?
#
loop_
_entity_poly.entity_id
_entity_poly.type
_entity_poly.pdbx_seq_one_letter_code
_entity_poly.pdbx_strand_id
1 'polypeptide(L)'
;MSLESSKKWEPRVIQNNGVPAEGKQNGSDSEKKHKYYSEESEVDLWDPGGDCELYKHTCQELWRLMAEIQDLKSRGSKDAAVEIERQKIQSCVHFMTLKKLNRLAHIRLEKGRAQTQKAKQKVDAYHLQLQNLIYEMMHLQKEMTKCLGFKSKHEEIDLVSLEEFYKEAPPDISKAEITMGDPHQQMLACLEWELEQQKRLAEKYRECLSNKEKILKETEMKKKYLSSLQPCLNSIRQASLPVQEYRFLPFDQAHQQSETARHLPSPLYVLFVQATAYGEACDKMLSVAIEGSVAEAKALLKPKDFQDDESNPDAEEEHTSKCQQSMLKFQLNDKSKEMLRRHLLSIKLDLKCKDDSVLHLTFYYLINLNIMTVKAEVTTATELITPISAGDLLSADSVLSCLYPEDHGGKNPNPANQHWLDQVGIPILRDYVLDLGHPCLWVQKLGGLHFPKEQSQHTEIVDSSLSSSHMEKTMKLLKTRVVSHLVKWMTIAREDYVELHFTKDVVEVGLAGDTSLYYMALTERGTAKLQAAVVLNPGYSSIPPIFRL
;
A
#
# COMPACT_ATOMS: atom_id res chain seq x y z
N MET A 1 -29.19 9.51 -33.19
CA MET A 1 -30.24 9.83 -34.18
C MET A 1 -31.56 10.00 -33.44
N SER A 2 -31.96 11.24 -33.18
CA SER A 2 -33.35 11.67 -33.00
C SER A 2 -33.39 13.12 -33.41
N LEU A 3 -33.97 13.36 -34.59
CA LEU A 3 -34.23 14.68 -35.15
C LEU A 3 -35.42 15.27 -34.39
N GLU A 4 -35.20 16.31 -33.60
CA GLU A 4 -36.26 17.19 -33.14
C GLU A 4 -36.19 18.52 -33.87
N SER A 5 -37.27 18.78 -34.58
CA SER A 5 -37.51 19.83 -35.56
C SER A 5 -37.28 21.22 -35.00
N SER A 6 -36.25 21.91 -35.47
CA SER A 6 -36.15 23.36 -35.34
C SER A 6 -37.25 24.00 -36.20
N LYS A 7 -38.31 24.47 -35.54
CA LYS A 7 -39.27 25.40 -36.16
C LYS A 7 -38.50 26.65 -36.57
N LYS A 8 -38.23 26.78 -37.88
CA LYS A 8 -37.84 28.03 -38.52
C LYS A 8 -38.84 29.11 -38.12
N TRP A 9 -38.40 30.06 -37.31
CA TRP A 9 -39.12 31.30 -37.13
C TRP A 9 -38.74 32.18 -38.33
N GLU A 10 -39.62 32.24 -39.32
CA GLU A 10 -39.49 33.23 -40.38
C GLU A 10 -39.64 34.62 -39.77
N PRO A 11 -38.69 35.54 -40.00
CA PRO A 11 -38.93 36.93 -39.69
C PRO A 11 -40.06 37.38 -40.60
N ARG A 12 -41.22 37.76 -40.03
CA ARG A 12 -42.14 38.63 -40.74
C ARG A 12 -41.41 39.95 -40.95
N VAL A 13 -40.72 40.04 -42.08
CA VAL A 13 -40.32 41.30 -42.69
C VAL A 13 -41.63 42.07 -42.87
N ILE A 14 -41.89 43.00 -41.97
CA ILE A 14 -42.85 44.05 -42.23
C ILE A 14 -42.22 44.86 -43.35
N GLN A 15 -42.64 44.54 -44.57
CA GLN A 15 -42.35 45.28 -45.77
C GLN A 15 -42.64 46.75 -45.47
N ASN A 16 -41.57 47.54 -45.41
CA ASN A 16 -41.64 48.98 -45.49
C ASN A 16 -42.06 49.29 -46.93
N ASN A 17 -43.35 49.15 -47.21
CA ASN A 17 -43.90 49.58 -48.49
C ASN A 17 -43.84 51.10 -48.51
N GLY A 18 -43.22 51.58 -49.57
CA GLY A 18 -42.86 52.96 -49.76
C GLY A 18 -44.03 53.90 -49.56
N VAL A 19 -43.65 55.10 -49.14
CA VAL A 19 -44.35 56.35 -49.41
C VAL A 19 -45.09 56.25 -50.76
N PRO A 20 -46.42 56.41 -50.80
CA PRO A 20 -47.08 56.76 -52.04
C PRO A 20 -46.84 58.26 -52.26
N ALA A 21 -46.00 58.58 -53.24
CA ALA A 21 -46.01 59.88 -53.87
C ALA A 21 -47.30 60.00 -54.70
N GLU A 22 -48.05 61.07 -54.41
CA GLU A 22 -49.05 61.76 -55.23
C GLU A 22 -50.07 60.93 -56.03
N GLY A 23 -51.29 60.91 -55.50
CA GLY A 23 -52.53 60.82 -56.29
C GLY A 23 -53.37 62.07 -56.06
N LYS A 24 -53.31 63.03 -56.99
CA LYS A 24 -54.29 64.12 -57.09
C LYS A 24 -55.69 63.53 -57.23
N GLN A 25 -56.52 63.69 -56.21
CA GLN A 25 -57.94 63.95 -56.42
C GLN A 25 -58.26 65.28 -55.76
N ASN A 26 -58.34 66.30 -56.63
CA ASN A 26 -59.12 67.51 -56.38
C ASN A 26 -60.56 67.05 -56.09
N GLY A 27 -60.89 66.92 -54.81
CA GLY A 27 -62.26 66.88 -54.30
C GLY A 27 -62.51 68.21 -53.61
N SER A 28 -63.09 69.14 -54.36
CA SER A 28 -63.52 70.47 -53.92
C SER A 28 -64.40 70.39 -52.68
N ASP A 29 -63.84 70.73 -51.51
CA ASP A 29 -64.65 71.14 -50.35
C ASP A 29 -64.04 72.36 -49.64
N SER A 30 -63.26 73.14 -50.39
CA SER A 30 -62.76 74.47 -50.00
C SER A 30 -63.76 75.59 -50.29
N GLU A 31 -64.90 75.30 -50.91
CA GLU A 31 -65.95 76.29 -51.20
C GLU A 31 -67.16 76.10 -50.29
N LYS A 32 -67.02 76.51 -49.01
CA LYS A 32 -68.07 77.12 -48.15
C LYS A 32 -67.61 77.29 -46.70
N LYS A 33 -66.46 77.93 -46.48
CA LYS A 33 -66.31 78.79 -45.29
C LYS A 33 -66.25 80.25 -45.72
N HIS A 34 -67.32 80.62 -46.43
CA HIS A 34 -67.64 82.00 -46.71
C HIS A 34 -67.89 82.71 -45.36
N LYS A 35 -67.04 83.70 -45.07
CA LYS A 35 -67.36 84.90 -44.27
C LYS A 35 -68.21 84.67 -43.01
N TYR A 36 -67.58 84.17 -41.96
CA TYR A 36 -67.82 84.74 -40.64
C TYR A 36 -66.47 85.31 -40.17
N TYR A 37 -66.44 86.53 -39.66
CA TYR A 37 -65.30 87.05 -38.90
C TYR A 37 -64.96 86.00 -37.82
N SER A 38 -64.00 85.12 -38.10
CA SER A 38 -63.60 84.11 -37.14
C SER A 38 -62.62 84.77 -36.21
N GLU A 39 -63.09 85.06 -35.00
CA GLU A 39 -62.26 85.59 -33.92
C GLU A 39 -60.97 84.77 -33.71
N GLU A 40 -60.94 83.50 -34.16
CA GLU A 40 -59.74 82.66 -34.25
C GLU A 40 -58.59 83.25 -35.09
N SER A 41 -58.88 83.99 -36.16
CA SER A 41 -57.86 84.65 -36.99
C SER A 41 -57.38 85.97 -36.38
N GLU A 42 -58.23 86.61 -35.55
CA GLU A 42 -57.87 87.84 -34.82
C GLU A 42 -56.92 87.54 -33.65
N VAL A 43 -57.08 86.38 -32.98
CA VAL A 43 -56.21 85.95 -31.86
C VAL A 43 -54.72 85.92 -32.22
N ASP A 44 -54.38 85.61 -33.48
CA ASP A 44 -53.00 85.54 -33.96
C ASP A 44 -52.36 86.91 -34.25
N LEU A 45 -53.19 87.93 -34.42
CA LEU A 45 -52.78 89.31 -34.72
C LEU A 45 -52.71 90.19 -33.46
N TRP A 46 -53.38 89.78 -32.38
CA TRP A 46 -53.53 90.55 -31.14
C TRP A 46 -52.47 90.14 -30.11
N ASP A 47 -51.78 91.14 -29.56
CA ASP A 47 -50.75 90.95 -28.53
C ASP A 47 -51.38 90.59 -27.17
N PRO A 48 -51.00 89.46 -26.53
CA PRO A 48 -51.54 89.07 -25.23
C PRO A 48 -51.32 90.11 -24.12
N GLY A 49 -50.22 90.88 -24.18
CA GLY A 49 -49.94 91.97 -23.23
C GLY A 49 -50.90 93.14 -23.43
N GLY A 50 -51.01 93.61 -24.67
CA GLY A 50 -51.95 94.67 -25.07
C GLY A 50 -53.42 94.34 -24.76
N ASP A 51 -53.84 93.08 -24.93
CA ASP A 51 -55.19 92.62 -24.59
C ASP A 51 -55.48 92.73 -23.09
N CYS A 52 -54.51 92.38 -22.25
CA CYS A 52 -54.62 92.48 -20.80
C CYS A 52 -54.73 93.94 -20.35
N GLU A 53 -53.94 94.83 -20.98
CA GLU A 53 -53.99 96.27 -20.71
C GLU A 53 -55.32 96.88 -21.14
N LEU A 54 -55.82 96.52 -22.32
CA LEU A 54 -57.12 96.97 -22.83
C LEU A 54 -58.28 96.43 -21.97
N TYR A 55 -58.21 95.19 -21.50
CA TYR A 55 -59.17 94.62 -20.55
C TYR A 55 -59.18 95.41 -19.25
N LYS A 56 -58.00 95.71 -18.69
CA LYS A 56 -57.87 96.53 -17.47
C LYS A 56 -58.43 97.95 -17.67
N HIS A 57 -58.11 98.60 -18.78
CA HIS A 57 -58.60 99.93 -19.13
C HIS A 57 -60.13 99.95 -19.29
N THR A 58 -60.70 98.99 -20.02
CA THR A 58 -62.16 98.88 -20.20
C THR A 58 -62.89 98.59 -18.89
N CYS A 59 -62.30 97.80 -17.97
CA CYS A 59 -62.83 97.67 -16.61
C CYS A 59 -62.80 99.01 -15.86
N GLN A 60 -61.71 99.77 -15.91
CA GLN A 60 -61.60 101.09 -15.26
C GLN A 60 -62.62 102.10 -15.79
N GLU A 61 -62.83 102.14 -17.11
CA GLU A 61 -63.85 102.99 -17.74
C GLU A 61 -65.27 102.55 -17.36
N LEU A 62 -65.54 101.24 -17.29
CA LEU A 62 -66.82 100.73 -16.83
C LEU A 62 -67.08 101.08 -15.36
N TRP A 63 -66.06 101.00 -14.49
CA TRP A 63 -66.13 101.45 -13.10
C TRP A 63 -66.46 102.94 -13.00
N ARG A 64 -65.81 103.78 -13.82
CA ARG A 64 -66.05 105.23 -13.89
C ARG A 64 -67.50 105.53 -14.30
N LEU A 65 -67.98 104.89 -15.36
CA LEU A 65 -69.36 105.06 -15.85
C LEU A 65 -70.40 104.59 -14.82
N MET A 66 -70.14 103.48 -14.10
CA MET A 66 -71.03 103.03 -13.02
C MET A 66 -71.08 104.03 -11.86
N ALA A 67 -69.94 104.63 -11.49
CA ALA A 67 -69.89 105.69 -10.48
C ALA A 67 -70.63 106.95 -10.93
N GLU A 68 -70.49 107.38 -12.19
CA GLU A 68 -71.22 108.51 -12.75
C GLU A 68 -72.74 108.25 -12.82
N ILE A 69 -73.17 107.04 -13.21
CA ILE A 69 -74.59 106.64 -13.18
C ILE A 69 -75.13 106.69 -11.75
N GLN A 70 -74.35 106.27 -10.75
CA GLN A 70 -74.74 106.34 -9.34
C GLN A 70 -74.90 107.79 -8.86
N ASP A 71 -74.00 108.69 -9.27
CA ASP A 71 -74.02 110.12 -8.93
C ASP A 71 -75.16 110.88 -9.64
N LEU A 72 -75.49 110.51 -10.88
CA LEU A 72 -76.64 111.08 -11.61
C LEU A 72 -77.99 110.60 -11.04
N LYS A 73 -78.05 109.34 -10.56
CA LYS A 73 -79.24 108.80 -9.88
C LYS A 73 -79.50 109.47 -8.53
N SER A 74 -78.46 109.86 -7.79
CA SER A 74 -78.61 110.53 -6.48
C SER A 74 -79.10 111.98 -6.59
N ARG A 75 -78.86 112.65 -7.73
CA ARG A 75 -79.22 114.07 -7.98
C ARG A 75 -80.65 114.31 -8.51
N GLY A 76 -81.33 113.31 -9.05
CA GLY A 76 -82.78 113.35 -9.31
C GLY A 76 -83.32 114.36 -10.35
N SER A 77 -82.54 114.76 -11.37
CA SER A 77 -82.98 115.72 -12.41
C SER A 77 -83.65 115.06 -13.63
N LYS A 78 -84.60 115.75 -14.31
CA LYS A 78 -85.29 115.23 -15.52
C LYS A 78 -84.35 115.06 -16.72
N ASP A 79 -83.32 115.90 -16.85
CA ASP A 79 -82.27 115.76 -17.88
C ASP A 79 -81.30 114.61 -17.60
N ALA A 80 -81.25 114.11 -16.35
CA ALA A 80 -80.40 112.98 -15.98
C ALA A 80 -80.88 111.66 -16.61
N ALA A 81 -82.15 111.55 -17.03
CA ALA A 81 -82.67 110.32 -17.64
C ALA A 81 -82.04 110.03 -19.01
N VAL A 82 -81.84 111.05 -19.83
CA VAL A 82 -81.19 110.92 -21.16
C VAL A 82 -79.71 110.59 -21.00
N GLU A 83 -79.04 111.24 -20.03
CA GLU A 83 -77.62 111.03 -19.76
C GLU A 83 -77.32 109.66 -19.14
N ILE A 84 -78.19 109.17 -18.25
CA ILE A 84 -78.13 107.80 -17.71
C ILE A 84 -78.28 106.78 -18.84
N GLU A 85 -79.17 107.00 -19.80
CA GLU A 85 -79.34 106.09 -20.94
C GLU A 85 -78.12 106.11 -21.87
N ARG A 86 -77.53 107.28 -22.10
CA ARG A 86 -76.25 107.44 -22.82
C ARG A 86 -75.11 106.67 -22.15
N GLN A 87 -74.95 106.80 -20.82
CA GLN A 87 -73.92 106.10 -20.06
C GLN A 87 -74.16 104.59 -19.97
N LYS A 88 -75.42 104.13 -19.95
CA LYS A 88 -75.76 102.71 -20.07
C LYS A 88 -75.37 102.16 -21.45
N ILE A 89 -75.65 102.89 -22.53
CA ILE A 89 -75.23 102.49 -23.88
C ILE A 89 -73.70 102.38 -23.94
N GLN A 90 -72.97 103.35 -23.38
CA GLN A 90 -71.50 103.31 -23.31
C GLN A 90 -71.00 102.12 -22.45
N SER A 91 -71.66 101.84 -21.33
CA SER A 91 -71.36 100.66 -20.49
C SER A 91 -71.62 99.34 -21.24
N CYS A 92 -72.69 99.25 -22.01
CA CYS A 92 -72.99 98.10 -22.87
C CYS A 92 -71.90 97.87 -23.93
N VAL A 93 -71.36 98.94 -24.52
CA VAL A 93 -70.21 98.85 -25.43
C VAL A 93 -68.98 98.28 -24.71
N HIS A 94 -68.67 98.75 -23.49
CA HIS A 94 -67.57 98.19 -22.69
C HIS A 94 -67.80 96.72 -22.30
N PHE A 95 -69.05 96.32 -21.99
CA PHE A 95 -69.37 94.90 -21.77
C PHE A 95 -69.21 94.05 -23.03
N MET A 96 -69.55 94.57 -24.20
CA MET A 96 -69.31 93.90 -25.48
C MET A 96 -67.81 93.73 -25.74
N THR A 97 -66.99 94.74 -25.45
CA THR A 97 -65.53 94.63 -25.57
C THR A 97 -64.95 93.60 -24.60
N LEU A 98 -65.40 93.57 -23.34
CA LEU A 98 -64.96 92.57 -22.35
C LEU A 98 -65.36 91.14 -22.74
N LYS A 99 -66.57 90.95 -23.28
CA LYS A 99 -67.00 89.64 -23.79
C LYS A 99 -66.16 89.20 -24.98
N LYS A 100 -65.81 90.12 -25.89
CA LYS A 100 -64.92 89.83 -27.02
C LYS A 100 -63.52 89.45 -26.53
N LEU A 101 -62.91 90.22 -25.63
CA LEU A 101 -61.60 89.93 -25.03
C LEU A 101 -61.58 88.56 -24.32
N ASN A 102 -62.62 88.21 -23.56
CA ASN A 102 -62.73 86.90 -22.94
C ASN A 102 -62.83 85.76 -23.96
N ARG A 103 -63.59 85.95 -25.05
CA ARG A 103 -63.69 84.95 -26.12
C ARG A 103 -62.35 84.75 -26.83
N LEU A 104 -61.63 85.84 -27.12
CA LEU A 104 -60.26 85.79 -27.67
C LEU A 104 -59.30 85.05 -26.73
N ALA A 105 -59.36 85.31 -25.42
CA ALA A 105 -58.53 84.61 -24.43
C ALA A 105 -58.81 83.10 -24.38
N HIS A 106 -60.08 82.68 -24.39
CA HIS A 106 -60.46 81.27 -24.44
C HIS A 106 -60.01 80.58 -25.73
N ILE A 107 -60.15 81.24 -26.88
CA ILE A 107 -59.70 80.71 -28.17
C ILE A 107 -58.16 80.57 -28.17
N ARG A 108 -57.43 81.56 -27.64
CA ARG A 108 -55.97 81.50 -27.50
C ARG A 108 -55.52 80.34 -26.62
N LEU A 109 -56.21 80.14 -25.49
CA LEU A 109 -55.94 79.02 -24.58
C LEU A 109 -56.17 77.67 -25.26
N GLU A 110 -57.30 77.50 -25.95
CA GLU A 110 -57.62 76.24 -26.64
C GLU A 110 -56.64 75.96 -27.78
N LYS A 111 -56.22 77.00 -28.52
CA LYS A 111 -55.18 76.90 -29.55
C LYS A 111 -53.83 76.46 -28.96
N GLY A 112 -53.39 77.08 -27.86
CA GLY A 112 -52.15 76.71 -27.17
C GLY A 112 -52.20 75.27 -26.63
N ARG A 113 -53.34 74.87 -26.06
CA ARG A 113 -53.57 73.49 -25.58
C ARG A 113 -53.54 72.48 -26.72
N ALA A 114 -54.18 72.78 -27.85
CA ALA A 114 -54.16 71.91 -29.02
C ALA A 114 -52.76 71.78 -29.62
N GLN A 115 -51.99 72.87 -29.69
CA GLN A 115 -50.61 72.86 -30.20
C GLN A 115 -49.69 72.04 -29.31
N THR A 116 -49.73 72.26 -28.00
CA THR A 116 -48.94 71.50 -27.02
C THR A 116 -49.33 70.02 -27.00
N GLN A 117 -50.62 69.69 -27.09
CA GLN A 117 -51.10 68.31 -27.20
C GLN A 117 -50.60 67.62 -28.48
N LYS A 118 -50.60 68.32 -29.63
CA LYS A 118 -50.04 67.80 -30.90
C LYS A 118 -48.53 67.54 -30.79
N ALA A 119 -47.79 68.45 -30.16
CA ALA A 119 -46.35 68.28 -29.95
C ALA A 119 -46.07 67.09 -29.00
N LYS A 120 -46.82 66.98 -27.90
CA LYS A 120 -46.76 65.87 -26.97
C LYS A 120 -47.00 64.52 -27.67
N GLN A 121 -48.06 64.41 -28.47
CA GLN A 121 -48.36 63.19 -29.24
C GLN A 121 -47.21 62.76 -30.17
N LYS A 122 -46.52 63.72 -30.80
CA LYS A 122 -45.33 63.43 -31.62
C LYS A 122 -44.17 62.91 -30.77
N VAL A 123 -43.92 63.53 -29.61
CA VAL A 123 -42.87 63.08 -28.68
C VAL A 123 -43.18 61.68 -28.15
N ASP A 124 -44.42 61.41 -27.76
CA ASP A 124 -44.85 60.09 -27.29
C ASP A 124 -44.66 59.01 -28.39
N ALA A 125 -44.94 59.35 -29.65
CA ALA A 125 -44.70 58.46 -30.79
C ALA A 125 -43.21 58.16 -31.00
N TYR A 126 -42.32 59.18 -30.94
CA TYR A 126 -40.88 58.97 -31.02
C TYR A 126 -40.33 58.20 -29.81
N HIS A 127 -40.87 58.46 -28.61
CA HIS A 127 -40.49 57.72 -27.41
C HIS A 127 -40.84 56.24 -27.54
N LEU A 128 -42.02 55.92 -28.09
CA LEU A 128 -42.41 54.54 -28.38
C LEU A 128 -41.46 53.86 -29.38
N GLN A 129 -41.06 54.56 -30.45
CA GLN A 129 -40.08 54.03 -31.40
C GLN A 129 -38.72 53.78 -30.73
N LEU A 130 -38.27 54.70 -29.87
CA LEU A 130 -37.05 54.53 -29.10
C LEU A 130 -37.12 53.32 -28.16
N GLN A 131 -38.23 53.13 -27.45
CA GLN A 131 -38.42 51.96 -26.58
C GLN A 131 -38.40 50.65 -27.35
N ASN A 132 -38.98 50.61 -28.55
CA ASN A 132 -38.91 49.44 -29.43
C ASN A 132 -37.46 49.11 -29.82
N LEU A 133 -36.66 50.11 -30.18
CA LEU A 133 -35.24 49.92 -30.52
C LEU A 133 -34.39 49.51 -29.30
N ILE A 134 -34.65 50.08 -28.12
CA ILE A 134 -33.98 49.68 -26.88
C ILE A 134 -34.28 48.22 -26.57
N TYR A 135 -35.54 47.80 -26.72
CA TYR A 135 -35.93 46.41 -26.52
C TYR A 135 -35.21 45.48 -27.50
N GLU A 136 -35.14 45.84 -28.77
CA GLU A 136 -34.41 45.07 -29.80
C GLU A 136 -32.92 44.97 -29.47
N MET A 137 -32.28 46.08 -29.10
CA MET A 137 -30.88 46.09 -28.67
C MET A 137 -30.66 45.18 -27.46
N MET A 138 -31.53 45.27 -26.44
CA MET A 138 -31.44 44.42 -25.25
C MET A 138 -31.65 42.94 -25.60
N HIS A 139 -32.56 42.61 -26.51
CA HIS A 139 -32.79 41.25 -26.97
C HIS A 139 -31.55 40.71 -27.71
N LEU A 140 -31.01 41.48 -28.66
CA LEU A 140 -29.79 41.11 -29.39
C LEU A 140 -28.59 40.96 -28.45
N GLN A 141 -28.44 41.83 -27.46
CA GLN A 141 -27.39 41.71 -26.47
C GLN A 141 -27.54 40.45 -25.61
N LYS A 142 -28.77 40.09 -25.21
CA LYS A 142 -29.06 38.83 -24.51
C LYS A 142 -28.78 37.60 -25.37
N GLU A 143 -29.12 37.65 -26.65
CA GLU A 143 -28.78 36.58 -27.60
C GLU A 143 -27.26 36.48 -27.77
N MET A 144 -26.55 37.60 -27.88
CA MET A 144 -25.09 37.63 -27.97
C MET A 144 -24.44 37.07 -26.70
N THR A 145 -24.89 37.44 -25.50
CA THR A 145 -24.34 36.86 -24.26
C THR A 145 -24.67 35.38 -24.12
N LYS A 146 -25.83 34.94 -24.60
CA LYS A 146 -26.19 33.52 -24.69
C LYS A 146 -25.28 32.76 -25.66
N CYS A 147 -24.98 33.33 -26.83
CA CYS A 147 -24.05 32.77 -27.80
C CYS A 147 -22.61 32.74 -27.28
N LEU A 148 -22.15 33.79 -26.61
CA LEU A 148 -20.82 33.84 -25.99
C LEU A 148 -20.70 32.95 -24.74
N GLY A 149 -21.80 32.72 -24.05
CA GLY A 149 -21.88 31.77 -22.94
C GLY A 149 -21.95 30.31 -23.39
N PHE A 150 -21.92 30.03 -24.69
CA PHE A 150 -21.83 28.68 -25.21
C PHE A 150 -20.45 28.10 -24.89
N LYS A 151 -20.42 27.24 -23.88
CA LYS A 151 -19.26 26.40 -23.60
C LYS A 151 -19.43 25.11 -24.38
N SER A 152 -18.47 24.83 -25.24
CA SER A 152 -18.45 23.56 -25.96
C SER A 152 -17.74 22.52 -25.12
N LYS A 153 -18.19 21.26 -25.21
CA LYS A 153 -17.70 20.17 -24.36
C LYS A 153 -16.21 19.88 -24.51
N HIS A 154 -15.57 20.35 -25.59
CA HIS A 154 -14.13 20.17 -25.80
C HIS A 154 -13.27 21.03 -24.87
N GLU A 155 -13.81 22.11 -24.27
CA GLU A 155 -13.08 22.91 -23.27
C GLU A 155 -12.87 22.17 -21.94
N GLU A 156 -13.65 21.11 -21.69
CA GLU A 156 -13.55 20.29 -20.47
C GLU A 156 -12.65 19.05 -20.66
N ILE A 157 -12.12 18.82 -21.87
CA ILE A 157 -11.31 17.64 -22.18
C ILE A 157 -9.84 18.00 -21.98
N ASP A 158 -9.14 17.20 -21.16
CA ASP A 158 -7.70 17.30 -20.97
C ASP A 158 -6.98 16.81 -22.23
N LEU A 159 -6.67 17.75 -23.11
CA LEU A 159 -6.01 17.48 -24.38
C LEU A 159 -4.55 17.04 -24.19
N VAL A 160 -4.13 16.08 -25.00
CA VAL A 160 -2.72 15.67 -25.15
C VAL A 160 -1.88 16.87 -25.55
N SER A 161 -0.65 16.95 -25.04
CA SER A 161 0.24 18.05 -25.38
C SER A 161 0.48 18.12 -26.89
N LEU A 162 0.57 19.33 -27.44
CA LEU A 162 0.77 19.53 -28.88
C LEU A 162 2.04 18.84 -29.40
N GLU A 163 3.07 18.75 -28.56
CA GLU A 163 4.32 18.08 -28.90
C GLU A 163 4.17 16.56 -29.03
N GLU A 164 3.38 15.94 -28.17
CA GLU A 164 3.08 14.50 -28.23
C GLU A 164 2.15 14.20 -29.40
N PHE A 165 1.16 15.07 -29.67
CA PHE A 165 0.28 14.94 -30.83
C PHE A 165 1.06 14.86 -32.14
N TYR A 166 1.97 15.81 -32.41
CA TYR A 166 2.73 15.80 -33.67
C TYR A 166 3.77 14.67 -33.76
N LYS A 167 4.16 14.06 -32.64
CA LYS A 167 5.08 12.90 -32.61
C LYS A 167 4.36 11.58 -32.86
N GLU A 168 3.15 11.42 -32.29
CA GLU A 168 2.44 10.14 -32.27
C GLU A 168 1.33 10.03 -33.33
N ALA A 169 0.77 11.15 -33.78
CA ALA A 169 -0.33 11.16 -34.73
C ALA A 169 0.15 10.81 -36.15
N PRO A 170 -0.54 9.90 -36.86
CA PRO A 170 -0.29 9.61 -38.27
C PRO A 170 -0.39 10.86 -39.14
N PRO A 171 0.40 10.94 -40.23
CA PRO A 171 0.41 12.10 -41.14
C PRO A 171 -0.95 12.38 -41.79
N ASP A 172 -1.80 11.36 -41.93
CA ASP A 172 -3.16 11.49 -42.46
C ASP A 172 -4.09 12.34 -41.57
N ILE A 173 -3.85 12.34 -40.24
CA ILE A 173 -4.65 13.08 -39.25
C ILE A 173 -3.93 14.37 -38.84
N SER A 174 -2.61 14.33 -38.66
CA SER A 174 -1.83 15.46 -38.15
C SER A 174 -1.76 16.63 -39.12
N LYS A 175 -1.72 16.35 -40.44
CA LYS A 175 -1.71 17.34 -41.55
C LYS A 175 -0.95 18.62 -41.21
N ALA A 176 0.29 18.48 -40.75
CA ALA A 176 1.10 19.54 -40.14
C ALA A 176 1.23 20.82 -40.99
N GLU A 177 1.15 20.70 -42.32
CA GLU A 177 1.22 21.83 -43.26
C GLU A 177 0.02 22.79 -43.15
N ILE A 178 -1.14 22.27 -42.74
CA ILE A 178 -2.41 23.00 -42.69
C ILE A 178 -2.75 23.36 -41.23
N THR A 179 -2.47 22.45 -40.30
CA THR A 179 -2.80 22.60 -38.87
C THR A 179 -1.87 23.57 -38.14
N MET A 180 -0.61 23.74 -38.55
CA MET A 180 0.29 24.70 -37.91
C MET A 180 -0.06 26.17 -38.18
N GLY A 181 -0.87 26.45 -39.21
CA GLY A 181 -1.27 27.81 -39.59
C GLY A 181 -2.58 28.29 -38.95
N ASP A 182 -3.46 27.38 -38.53
CA ASP A 182 -4.78 27.70 -37.98
C ASP A 182 -5.04 26.96 -36.65
N PRO A 183 -5.13 27.67 -35.51
CA PRO A 183 -5.40 27.08 -34.19
C PRO A 183 -6.69 26.26 -34.14
N HIS A 184 -7.72 26.63 -34.91
CA HIS A 184 -8.98 25.89 -34.93
C HIS A 184 -8.81 24.53 -35.63
N GLN A 185 -8.09 24.50 -36.75
CA GLN A 185 -7.80 23.24 -37.45
C GLN A 185 -6.86 22.34 -36.66
N GLN A 186 -5.90 22.94 -35.95
CA GLN A 186 -5.07 22.23 -34.98
C GLN A 186 -5.92 21.55 -33.90
N MET A 187 -6.86 22.29 -33.29
CA MET A 187 -7.77 21.74 -32.26
C MET A 187 -8.62 20.59 -32.82
N LEU A 188 -9.19 20.75 -34.02
CA LEU A 188 -9.98 19.69 -34.65
C LEU A 188 -9.16 18.43 -34.92
N ALA A 189 -7.94 18.56 -35.41
CA ALA A 189 -7.04 17.44 -35.67
C ALA A 189 -6.63 16.73 -34.36
N CYS A 190 -6.37 17.48 -33.29
CA CYS A 190 -6.13 16.92 -31.96
C CYS A 190 -7.34 16.12 -31.46
N LEU A 191 -8.56 16.66 -31.56
CA LEU A 191 -9.78 15.97 -31.14
C LEU A 191 -10.08 14.73 -31.98
N GLU A 192 -9.83 14.78 -33.29
CA GLU A 192 -9.99 13.62 -34.18
C GLU A 192 -9.01 12.50 -33.81
N TRP A 193 -7.76 12.85 -33.52
CA TRP A 193 -6.76 11.90 -33.03
C TRP A 193 -7.14 11.31 -31.68
N GLU A 194 -7.58 12.13 -30.73
CA GLU A 194 -7.98 11.65 -29.41
C GLU A 194 -9.18 10.71 -29.50
N LEU A 195 -10.18 11.02 -30.33
CA LEU A 195 -11.32 10.17 -30.57
C LEU A 195 -10.89 8.82 -31.18
N GLU A 196 -9.96 8.82 -32.12
CA GLU A 196 -9.41 7.60 -32.70
C GLU A 196 -8.60 6.80 -31.66
N GLN A 197 -7.84 7.46 -30.79
CA GLN A 197 -7.14 6.84 -29.67
C GLN A 197 -8.10 6.20 -28.68
N GLN A 198 -9.14 6.92 -28.26
CA GLN A 198 -10.16 6.41 -27.35
C GLN A 198 -10.89 5.20 -27.96
N LYS A 199 -11.20 5.22 -29.27
CA LYS A 199 -11.77 4.05 -29.96
C LYS A 199 -10.81 2.86 -29.94
N ARG A 200 -9.53 3.06 -30.25
CA ARG A 200 -8.52 1.99 -30.22
C ARG A 200 -8.33 1.42 -28.82
N LEU A 201 -8.30 2.27 -27.80
CA LEU A 201 -8.19 1.86 -26.40
C LEU A 201 -9.44 1.09 -25.95
N ALA A 202 -10.64 1.56 -26.30
CA ALA A 202 -11.89 0.87 -26.00
C ALA A 202 -11.96 -0.52 -26.66
N GLU A 203 -11.50 -0.64 -27.91
CA GLU A 203 -11.43 -1.91 -28.63
C GLU A 203 -10.43 -2.87 -27.97
N LYS A 204 -9.20 -2.40 -27.67
CA LYS A 204 -8.21 -3.18 -26.92
C LYS A 204 -8.72 -3.61 -25.55
N TYR A 205 -9.41 -2.72 -24.84
CA TYR A 205 -9.99 -3.04 -23.54
C TYR A 205 -11.06 -4.13 -23.66
N ARG A 206 -11.93 -4.04 -24.67
CA ARG A 206 -12.93 -5.07 -24.97
C ARG A 206 -12.30 -6.42 -25.30
N GLU A 207 -11.23 -6.43 -26.09
CA GLU A 207 -10.47 -7.65 -26.40
C GLU A 207 -9.84 -8.25 -25.14
N CYS A 208 -9.18 -7.44 -24.31
CA CYS A 208 -8.61 -7.85 -23.03
C CYS A 208 -9.68 -8.43 -22.08
N LEU A 209 -10.87 -7.83 -22.01
CA LEU A 209 -11.98 -8.38 -21.23
C LEU A 209 -12.44 -9.75 -21.76
N SER A 210 -12.57 -9.89 -23.08
CA SER A 210 -12.91 -11.19 -23.69
C SER A 210 -11.86 -12.26 -23.38
N ASN A 211 -10.57 -11.89 -23.45
CA ASN A 211 -9.47 -12.81 -23.12
C ASN A 211 -9.45 -13.16 -21.63
N LYS A 212 -9.72 -12.20 -20.75
CA LYS A 212 -9.89 -12.45 -19.31
C LYS A 212 -11.02 -13.46 -19.06
N GLU A 213 -12.17 -13.30 -19.70
CA GLU A 213 -13.28 -14.26 -19.57
C GLU A 213 -12.93 -15.66 -20.08
N LYS A 214 -12.21 -15.77 -21.21
CA LYS A 214 -11.73 -17.06 -21.73
C LYS A 214 -10.80 -17.75 -20.74
N ILE A 215 -9.82 -17.01 -20.19
CA ILE A 215 -8.87 -17.55 -19.21
C ILE A 215 -9.59 -17.97 -17.92
N LEU A 216 -10.56 -17.18 -17.46
CA LEU A 216 -11.38 -17.53 -16.29
C LEU A 216 -12.16 -18.83 -16.52
N LYS A 217 -12.81 -18.98 -17.68
CA LYS A 217 -13.52 -20.21 -18.05
C LYS A 217 -12.57 -21.40 -18.14
N GLU A 218 -11.40 -21.24 -18.74
CA GLU A 218 -10.38 -22.30 -18.83
C GLU A 218 -9.87 -22.69 -17.45
N THR A 219 -9.63 -21.72 -16.58
CA THR A 219 -9.22 -21.95 -15.19
C THR A 219 -10.30 -22.70 -14.41
N GLU A 220 -11.58 -22.33 -14.60
CA GLU A 220 -12.69 -23.01 -13.96
C GLU A 220 -12.84 -24.45 -14.47
N MET A 221 -12.69 -24.68 -15.77
CA MET A 221 -12.68 -26.04 -16.35
C MET A 221 -11.52 -26.87 -15.81
N LYS A 222 -10.30 -26.33 -15.76
CA LYS A 222 -9.13 -26.99 -15.16
C LYS A 222 -9.33 -27.26 -13.67
N LYS A 223 -9.93 -26.34 -12.93
CA LYS A 223 -10.26 -26.51 -11.51
C LYS A 223 -11.28 -27.63 -11.31
N LYS A 224 -12.33 -27.69 -12.13
CA LYS A 224 -13.30 -28.79 -12.14
C LYS A 224 -12.63 -30.12 -12.46
N TYR A 225 -11.76 -30.15 -13.48
CA TYR A 225 -10.98 -31.33 -13.83
C TYR A 225 -10.09 -31.80 -12.67
N LEU A 226 -9.31 -30.91 -12.05
CA LEU A 226 -8.49 -31.22 -10.89
C LEU A 226 -9.32 -31.71 -9.70
N SER A 227 -10.47 -31.07 -9.43
CA SER A 227 -11.38 -31.50 -8.37
C SER A 227 -11.99 -32.88 -8.63
N SER A 228 -12.15 -33.27 -9.90
CA SER A 228 -12.59 -34.62 -10.30
C SER A 228 -11.45 -35.64 -10.29
N LEU A 229 -10.20 -35.22 -10.50
CA LEU A 229 -9.02 -36.09 -10.46
C LEU A 229 -8.62 -36.44 -9.01
N GLN A 230 -8.75 -35.50 -8.09
CA GLN A 230 -8.45 -35.68 -6.66
C GLN A 230 -9.10 -36.94 -6.04
N PRO A 231 -10.43 -37.21 -6.20
CA PRO A 231 -11.03 -38.43 -5.67
C PRO A 231 -10.52 -39.68 -6.39
N CYS A 232 -10.25 -39.63 -7.69
CA CYS A 232 -9.69 -40.77 -8.44
C CYS A 232 -8.30 -41.15 -7.92
N LEU A 233 -7.41 -40.17 -7.73
CA LEU A 233 -6.09 -40.38 -7.13
C LEU A 233 -6.19 -40.91 -5.69
N ASN A 234 -7.12 -40.38 -4.89
CA ASN A 234 -7.35 -40.89 -3.55
C ASN A 234 -7.86 -42.33 -3.54
N SER A 235 -8.74 -42.71 -4.46
CA SER A 235 -9.19 -44.09 -4.63
C SER A 235 -8.05 -45.02 -5.03
N ILE A 236 -7.16 -44.59 -5.95
CA ILE A 236 -5.96 -45.35 -6.32
C ILE A 236 -5.03 -45.50 -5.10
N ARG A 237 -4.77 -44.42 -4.35
CA ARG A 237 -3.97 -44.47 -3.13
C ARG A 237 -4.54 -45.49 -2.15
N GLN A 238 -5.84 -45.41 -1.82
CA GLN A 238 -6.50 -46.33 -0.89
C GLN A 238 -6.48 -47.78 -1.39
N ALA A 239 -6.68 -48.01 -2.69
CA ALA A 239 -6.59 -49.35 -3.29
C ALA A 239 -5.16 -49.91 -3.28
N SER A 240 -4.13 -49.06 -3.29
CA SER A 240 -2.73 -49.48 -3.27
C SER A 240 -2.19 -49.80 -1.86
N LEU A 241 -2.80 -49.26 -0.80
CA LEU A 241 -2.41 -49.51 0.60
C LEU A 241 -2.29 -51.00 0.97
N PRO A 242 -3.28 -51.88 0.71
CA PRO A 242 -3.19 -53.29 1.10
C PRO A 242 -2.05 -54.03 0.38
N VAL A 243 -1.70 -53.61 -0.84
CA VAL A 243 -0.55 -54.19 -1.58
C VAL A 243 0.78 -53.70 -1.00
N GLN A 244 0.85 -52.43 -0.57
CA GLN A 244 2.04 -51.86 0.09
C GLN A 244 2.29 -52.53 1.46
N GLU A 245 1.24 -52.74 2.24
CA GLU A 245 1.29 -53.44 3.53
C GLU A 245 1.72 -54.91 3.35
N TYR A 246 1.19 -55.60 2.35
CA TYR A 246 1.57 -56.99 2.04
C TYR A 246 3.03 -57.13 1.58
N ARG A 247 3.59 -56.12 0.92
CA ARG A 247 4.97 -56.13 0.40
C ARG A 247 6.01 -55.50 1.34
N PHE A 248 5.64 -55.08 2.55
CA PHE A 248 6.52 -54.39 3.50
C PHE A 248 7.28 -53.20 2.88
N LEU A 249 6.62 -52.42 2.03
CA LEU A 249 7.20 -51.23 1.37
C LEU A 249 6.46 -49.96 1.86
N PRO A 250 6.90 -49.33 2.96
CA PRO A 250 6.29 -48.12 3.50
C PRO A 250 6.78 -46.88 2.73
N PHE A 251 6.40 -46.76 1.45
CA PHE A 251 6.77 -45.61 0.62
C PHE A 251 6.24 -44.29 1.20
N ASP A 252 5.05 -44.28 1.80
CA ASP A 252 4.45 -43.07 2.35
C ASP A 252 5.24 -42.49 3.52
N GLN A 253 5.78 -43.34 4.41
CA GLN A 253 6.55 -42.87 5.57
C GLN A 253 7.95 -42.37 5.13
N ALA A 254 8.62 -43.10 4.23
CA ALA A 254 9.90 -42.67 3.66
C ALA A 254 9.75 -41.38 2.82
N HIS A 255 8.63 -41.23 2.10
CA HIS A 255 8.34 -40.04 1.33
C HIS A 255 8.06 -38.84 2.23
N GLN A 256 7.24 -38.98 3.28
CA GLN A 256 7.00 -37.91 4.26
C GLN A 256 8.29 -37.46 4.96
N GLN A 257 9.15 -38.40 5.34
CA GLN A 257 10.48 -38.08 5.90
C GLN A 257 11.38 -37.37 4.89
N SER A 258 11.34 -37.76 3.61
CA SER A 258 12.11 -37.10 2.53
C SER A 258 11.59 -35.69 2.21
N GLU A 259 10.27 -35.48 2.22
CA GLU A 259 9.68 -34.14 2.06
C GLU A 259 10.03 -33.23 3.24
N THR A 260 10.03 -33.78 4.45
CA THR A 260 10.45 -33.07 5.67
C THR A 260 11.94 -32.74 5.62
N ALA A 261 12.76 -33.66 5.08
CA ALA A 261 14.19 -33.45 4.89
C ALA A 261 14.54 -32.31 3.92
N ARG A 262 13.65 -31.93 2.99
CA ARG A 262 13.85 -30.77 2.10
C ARG A 262 14.00 -29.44 2.86
N HIS A 263 13.54 -29.39 4.12
CA HIS A 263 13.61 -28.21 4.98
C HIS A 263 14.79 -28.25 5.96
N LEU A 264 15.65 -29.27 5.90
CA LEU A 264 16.84 -29.36 6.76
C LEU A 264 18.00 -28.50 6.23
N PRO A 265 18.83 -27.91 7.11
CA PRO A 265 20.10 -27.29 6.75
C PRO A 265 21.02 -28.29 6.04
N SER A 266 21.88 -27.80 5.14
CA SER A 266 22.76 -28.65 4.33
C SER A 266 23.53 -29.69 5.15
N PRO A 267 24.16 -29.36 6.31
CA PRO A 267 24.91 -30.36 7.09
C PRO A 267 24.01 -31.44 7.72
N LEU A 268 22.80 -31.07 8.16
CA LEU A 268 21.82 -32.01 8.69
C LEU A 268 21.22 -32.88 7.58
N TYR A 269 20.95 -32.31 6.40
CA TYR A 269 20.47 -33.08 5.25
C TYR A 269 21.48 -34.17 4.82
N VAL A 270 22.77 -33.82 4.75
CA VAL A 270 23.83 -34.79 4.46
C VAL A 270 23.86 -35.89 5.51
N LEU A 271 23.80 -35.54 6.80
CA LEU A 271 23.74 -36.52 7.89
C LEU A 271 22.53 -37.45 7.75
N PHE A 272 21.34 -36.90 7.45
CA PHE A 272 20.11 -37.67 7.24
C PHE A 272 20.28 -38.69 6.12
N VAL A 273 20.74 -38.26 4.95
CA VAL A 273 20.93 -39.14 3.79
C VAL A 273 21.96 -40.23 4.06
N GLN A 274 23.06 -39.91 4.76
CA GLN A 274 24.08 -40.90 5.10
C GLN A 274 23.58 -41.90 6.16
N ALA A 275 22.81 -41.43 7.14
CA ALA A 275 22.26 -42.29 8.19
C ALA A 275 21.16 -43.23 7.66
N THR A 276 20.26 -42.74 6.81
CA THR A 276 19.24 -43.57 6.16
C THR A 276 19.89 -44.60 5.23
N ALA A 277 20.88 -44.19 4.42
CA ALA A 277 21.62 -45.11 3.57
C ALA A 277 22.34 -46.21 4.37
N TYR A 278 22.95 -45.87 5.51
CA TYR A 278 23.60 -46.86 6.37
C TYR A 278 22.60 -47.81 7.05
N GLY A 279 21.46 -47.29 7.52
CA GLY A 279 20.40 -48.10 8.13
C GLY A 279 19.76 -49.08 7.16
N GLU A 280 19.58 -48.68 5.90
CA GLU A 280 19.06 -49.54 4.83
C GLU A 280 20.08 -50.59 4.37
N ALA A 281 21.35 -50.18 4.20
CA ALA A 281 22.37 -51.03 3.58
C ALA A 281 23.08 -51.99 4.54
N CYS A 282 23.38 -51.54 5.77
CA CYS A 282 24.30 -52.25 6.67
C CYS A 282 23.63 -52.68 7.98
N ASP A 283 22.77 -51.86 8.58
CA ASP A 283 22.28 -52.10 9.93
C ASP A 283 20.84 -51.64 10.18
N LYS A 284 19.90 -52.59 10.16
CA LYS A 284 18.47 -52.35 10.43
C LYS A 284 18.16 -51.99 11.90
N MET A 285 19.15 -52.03 12.79
CA MET A 285 19.01 -51.63 14.20
C MET A 285 19.22 -50.11 14.40
N LEU A 286 19.43 -49.36 13.31
CA LEU A 286 19.54 -47.90 13.31
C LEU A 286 18.21 -47.29 12.83
N SER A 287 17.59 -46.43 13.65
CA SER A 287 16.41 -45.65 13.26
C SER A 287 16.71 -44.15 13.24
N VAL A 288 16.23 -43.47 12.20
CA VAL A 288 16.43 -42.03 11.98
C VAL A 288 15.08 -41.33 12.09
N ALA A 289 15.01 -40.28 12.91
CA ALA A 289 13.86 -39.41 13.04
C ALA A 289 14.25 -37.94 12.91
N ILE A 290 13.40 -37.14 12.28
CA ILE A 290 13.55 -35.68 12.22
C ILE A 290 12.64 -35.10 13.31
N GLU A 291 13.22 -34.39 14.28
CA GLU A 291 12.48 -33.75 15.38
C GLU A 291 12.40 -32.23 15.14
N GLY A 292 11.21 -31.65 15.26
CA GLY A 292 10.98 -30.20 15.17
C GLY A 292 9.72 -29.80 14.39
N SER A 293 9.41 -28.50 14.39
CA SER A 293 8.22 -27.95 13.72
C SER A 293 8.52 -27.55 12.26
N VAL A 294 7.94 -28.28 11.31
CA VAL A 294 8.07 -28.00 9.85
C VAL A 294 7.45 -26.65 9.47
N ALA A 295 6.44 -26.20 10.21
CA ALA A 295 5.76 -24.92 9.96
C ALA A 295 6.65 -23.71 10.25
N GLU A 296 7.43 -23.76 11.33
CA GLU A 296 8.34 -22.67 11.71
C GLU A 296 9.63 -22.67 10.85
N ALA A 297 10.11 -23.85 10.44
CA ALA A 297 11.23 -23.97 9.50
C ALA A 297 10.91 -23.37 8.11
N LYS A 298 9.65 -23.49 7.65
CA LYS A 298 9.18 -22.83 6.41
C LYS A 298 9.08 -21.31 6.54
N ALA A 299 8.85 -20.78 7.74
CA ALA A 299 8.75 -19.34 7.97
C ALA A 299 10.12 -18.63 7.91
N LEU A 300 11.21 -19.31 8.29
CA LEU A 300 12.58 -18.78 8.22
C LEU A 300 13.17 -18.72 6.81
N LEU A 301 12.68 -19.56 5.87
CA LEU A 301 13.10 -19.54 4.46
C LEU A 301 12.47 -18.39 3.67
N LYS A 302 11.44 -17.73 4.22
CA LYS A 302 10.96 -16.47 3.64
C LYS A 302 11.93 -15.38 4.08
N PRO A 303 12.64 -14.70 3.17
CA PRO A 303 13.44 -13.55 3.54
C PRO A 303 12.50 -12.56 4.25
N LYS A 304 12.89 -12.13 5.45
CA LYS A 304 12.31 -10.93 6.06
C LYS A 304 12.68 -9.77 5.16
N ASP A 305 11.72 -9.27 4.38
CA ASP A 305 11.88 -8.01 3.68
C ASP A 305 12.20 -6.93 4.72
N PHE A 306 13.30 -6.21 4.48
CA PHE A 306 13.71 -5.06 5.26
C PHE A 306 12.61 -4.00 5.17
N GLN A 307 11.85 -3.81 6.26
CA GLN A 307 11.17 -2.54 6.50
C GLN A 307 12.14 -1.66 7.27
N ASP A 308 12.63 -0.63 6.59
CA ASP A 308 13.23 0.56 7.19
C ASP A 308 12.22 1.16 8.17
N ASP A 309 12.59 1.21 9.45
CA ASP A 309 11.85 1.97 10.46
C ASP A 309 12.76 3.12 10.91
N GLU A 310 12.72 4.20 10.15
CA GLU A 310 13.12 5.55 10.57
C GLU A 310 12.13 6.01 11.64
N SER A 311 12.53 5.94 12.91
CA SER A 311 11.81 6.59 14.01
C SER A 311 12.81 7.29 14.93
N ASN A 312 12.85 8.61 14.80
CA ASN A 312 13.51 9.54 15.72
C ASN A 312 12.95 9.41 17.14
N PRO A 313 13.80 9.51 18.19
CA PRO A 313 13.34 9.92 19.51
C PRO A 313 13.92 11.30 19.87
N ASP A 314 13.02 12.27 19.99
CA ASP A 314 13.26 13.51 20.74
C ASP A 314 12.54 13.38 22.10
N ALA A 315 13.31 13.35 23.18
CA ALA A 315 12.93 13.76 24.54
C ALA A 315 14.09 13.46 25.50
N GLU A 316 14.56 14.51 26.16
CA GLU A 316 15.62 14.52 27.17
C GLU A 316 15.32 13.63 28.38
N GLU A 317 16.37 13.07 28.99
CA GLU A 317 16.52 13.08 30.46
C GLU A 317 17.96 12.76 30.89
N GLU A 318 18.52 13.66 31.71
CA GLU A 318 19.77 13.50 32.43
C GLU A 318 19.66 12.50 33.60
N HIS A 319 20.83 12.01 34.00
CA HIS A 319 21.18 11.41 35.31
C HIS A 319 20.96 9.89 35.50
N THR A 320 22.06 9.13 35.40
CA THR A 320 22.82 8.58 36.55
C THR A 320 23.69 7.39 36.10
N SER A 321 25.00 7.56 36.28
CA SER A 321 26.09 6.66 35.85
C SER A 321 26.23 5.37 36.66
N LYS A 322 25.11 4.76 37.10
CA LYS A 322 25.09 3.43 37.74
C LYS A 322 24.24 2.38 37.01
N CYS A 323 23.52 2.76 35.94
CA CYS A 323 22.72 1.83 35.12
C CYS A 323 23.47 1.27 33.87
N GLN A 324 24.64 1.81 33.51
CA GLN A 324 25.33 1.43 32.26
C GLN A 324 25.97 0.02 32.30
N GLN A 325 26.36 -0.50 33.46
CA GLN A 325 26.92 -1.86 33.56
C GLN A 325 25.86 -2.97 33.52
N SER A 326 24.61 -2.67 33.89
CA SER A 326 23.50 -3.64 33.84
C SER A 326 22.95 -3.80 32.41
N MET A 327 22.81 -2.68 31.68
CA MET A 327 22.37 -2.67 30.28
C MET A 327 23.36 -3.34 29.32
N LEU A 328 24.67 -3.16 29.51
CA LEU A 328 25.71 -3.83 28.71
C LEU A 328 25.69 -5.36 28.90
N LYS A 329 25.50 -5.85 30.12
CA LYS A 329 25.35 -7.30 30.39
C LYS A 329 24.05 -7.87 29.81
N PHE A 330 22.96 -7.10 29.82
CA PHE A 330 21.70 -7.50 29.21
C PHE A 330 21.81 -7.57 27.67
N GLN A 331 22.46 -6.58 27.04
CA GLN A 331 22.70 -6.55 25.59
C GLN A 331 23.70 -7.63 25.11
N LEU A 332 24.73 -7.95 25.90
CA LEU A 332 25.66 -9.06 25.61
C LEU A 332 24.95 -10.43 25.72
N ASN A 333 23.99 -10.57 26.64
CA ASN A 333 23.20 -11.79 26.78
C ASN A 333 22.19 -12.00 25.63
N ASP A 334 21.60 -10.94 25.07
CA ASP A 334 20.70 -11.07 23.92
C ASP A 334 21.46 -11.35 22.62
N LYS A 335 22.61 -10.68 22.40
CA LYS A 335 23.49 -10.96 21.25
C LYS A 335 24.08 -12.37 21.31
N SER A 336 24.50 -12.85 22.49
CA SER A 336 24.99 -14.22 22.64
C SER A 336 23.89 -15.27 22.41
N LYS A 337 22.66 -15.04 22.89
CA LYS A 337 21.51 -15.92 22.59
C LYS A 337 21.14 -15.92 21.11
N GLU A 338 21.24 -14.78 20.44
CA GLU A 338 21.02 -14.70 19.00
C GLU A 338 22.11 -15.44 18.21
N MET A 339 23.38 -15.36 18.64
CA MET A 339 24.49 -16.12 18.03
C MET A 339 24.40 -17.63 18.29
N LEU A 340 23.91 -18.04 19.46
CA LEU A 340 23.72 -19.45 19.82
C LEU A 340 22.38 -20.03 19.34
N ARG A 341 21.72 -19.38 18.36
CA ARG A 341 20.47 -19.86 17.78
C ARG A 341 20.63 -21.25 17.16
N ARG A 342 19.87 -22.19 17.71
CA ARG A 342 19.68 -23.52 17.14
C ARG A 342 18.71 -23.45 15.98
N HIS A 343 18.97 -24.31 15.00
CA HIS A 343 17.99 -24.62 13.99
C HIS A 343 16.79 -25.34 14.63
N LEU A 344 15.59 -25.00 14.16
CA LEU A 344 14.32 -25.51 14.73
C LEU A 344 14.07 -26.99 14.42
N LEU A 345 14.75 -27.52 13.41
CA LEU A 345 14.78 -28.94 13.09
C LEU A 345 16.11 -29.56 13.52
N SER A 346 16.01 -30.74 14.14
CA SER A 346 17.11 -31.55 14.66
C SER A 346 16.96 -32.99 14.17
N ILE A 347 18.06 -33.75 14.14
CA ILE A 347 18.03 -35.16 13.74
C ILE A 347 18.27 -36.02 14.97
N LYS A 348 17.42 -37.01 15.19
CA LYS A 348 17.60 -38.03 16.21
C LYS A 348 17.96 -39.36 15.57
N LEU A 349 19.08 -39.92 15.99
CA LEU A 349 19.56 -41.25 15.62
C LEU A 349 19.48 -42.17 16.83
N ASP A 350 18.74 -43.26 16.71
CA ASP A 350 18.63 -44.26 17.77
C ASP A 350 19.35 -45.54 17.33
N LEU A 351 20.36 -45.92 18.10
CA LEU A 351 21.17 -47.11 17.86
C LEU A 351 20.80 -48.19 18.88
N LYS A 352 20.16 -49.27 18.43
CA LYS A 352 19.93 -50.44 19.28
C LYS A 352 21.17 -51.32 19.34
N CYS A 353 21.63 -51.60 20.54
CA CYS A 353 22.73 -52.52 20.83
C CYS A 353 22.18 -53.93 21.12
N LYS A 354 23.06 -54.94 21.15
CA LYS A 354 22.67 -56.37 21.28
C LYS A 354 22.19 -56.76 22.69
N ASP A 355 22.39 -55.89 23.65
CA ASP A 355 22.08 -55.99 25.08
C ASP A 355 20.77 -55.28 25.44
N ASP A 356 19.89 -55.02 24.46
CA ASP A 356 18.66 -54.23 24.57
C ASP A 356 18.85 -52.77 25.04
N SER A 357 20.10 -52.30 25.13
CA SER A 357 20.44 -50.90 25.36
C SER A 357 20.25 -50.08 24.08
N VAL A 358 19.69 -48.89 24.21
CA VAL A 358 19.50 -47.94 23.10
C VAL A 358 20.33 -46.68 23.37
N LEU A 359 21.18 -46.31 22.41
CA LEU A 359 21.90 -45.05 22.41
C LEU A 359 21.14 -44.05 21.54
N HIS A 360 20.61 -43.01 22.18
CA HIS A 360 19.93 -41.89 21.54
C HIS A 360 20.93 -40.77 21.27
N LEU A 361 21.05 -40.34 20.01
CA LEU A 361 21.92 -39.24 19.58
C LEU A 361 21.07 -38.16 18.94
N THR A 362 21.02 -36.97 19.54
CA THR A 362 20.32 -35.81 18.97
C THR A 362 21.32 -34.80 18.43
N PHE A 363 21.22 -34.50 17.14
CA PHE A 363 22.07 -33.57 16.41
C PHE A 363 21.36 -32.24 16.21
N TYR A 364 21.95 -31.17 16.74
CA TYR A 364 21.52 -29.80 16.52
C TYR A 364 22.45 -29.10 15.54
N TYR A 365 21.94 -28.06 14.88
CA TYR A 365 22.74 -27.21 14.00
C TYR A 365 22.65 -25.75 14.45
N LEU A 366 23.80 -25.12 14.66
CA LEU A 366 23.92 -23.73 15.03
C LEU A 366 24.16 -22.92 13.75
N ILE A 367 23.14 -22.18 13.31
CA ILE A 367 23.13 -21.54 11.98
C ILE A 367 24.23 -20.47 11.89
N ASN A 368 24.38 -19.67 12.95
CA ASN A 368 25.30 -18.52 12.96
C ASN A 368 26.76 -18.95 13.19
N LEU A 369 26.99 -20.08 13.86
CA LEU A 369 28.32 -20.62 14.09
C LEU A 369 28.74 -21.66 13.03
N ASN A 370 27.81 -22.07 12.15
CA ASN A 370 28.01 -23.12 11.14
C ASN A 370 28.63 -24.39 11.74
N ILE A 371 28.05 -24.87 12.84
CA ILE A 371 28.53 -26.01 13.62
C ILE A 371 27.37 -26.92 13.95
N MET A 372 27.58 -28.23 13.82
CA MET A 372 26.69 -29.25 14.39
C MET A 372 27.15 -29.69 15.78
N THR A 373 26.20 -29.89 16.68
CA THR A 373 26.44 -30.38 18.04
C THR A 373 25.66 -31.66 18.27
N VAL A 374 26.13 -32.52 19.17
CA VAL A 374 25.48 -33.78 19.52
C VAL A 374 25.22 -33.87 21.01
N LYS A 375 24.05 -34.40 21.39
CA LYS A 375 23.78 -34.89 22.74
C LYS A 375 23.55 -36.39 22.69
N ALA A 376 24.06 -37.10 23.69
CA ALA A 376 23.91 -38.54 23.83
C ALA A 376 23.13 -38.87 25.10
N GLU A 377 22.16 -39.77 24.98
CA GLU A 377 21.43 -40.35 26.11
C GLU A 377 21.45 -41.87 25.94
N VAL A 378 21.91 -42.60 26.97
CA VAL A 378 21.94 -44.07 26.98
C VAL A 378 20.77 -44.57 27.80
N THR A 379 19.90 -45.39 27.22
CA THR A 379 18.79 -46.03 27.91
C THR A 379 19.00 -47.54 27.93
N THR A 380 19.24 -48.11 29.11
CA THR A 380 19.41 -49.55 29.32
C THR A 380 18.08 -50.21 29.71
N ALA A 381 17.88 -51.47 29.34
CA ALA A 381 16.62 -52.20 29.58
C ALA A 381 16.34 -52.54 31.06
N THR A 382 17.35 -52.43 31.95
CA THR A 382 17.21 -52.64 33.40
C THR A 382 17.53 -51.33 34.13
N GLU A 383 16.73 -50.94 35.12
CA GLU A 383 17.01 -49.77 35.97
C GLU A 383 18.33 -49.97 36.71
N LEU A 384 19.37 -49.23 36.29
CA LEU A 384 20.68 -49.24 36.93
C LEU A 384 20.62 -48.45 38.24
N ILE A 385 20.77 -49.14 39.37
CA ILE A 385 21.17 -48.51 40.64
C ILE A 385 22.65 -48.12 40.47
N THR A 386 22.92 -46.88 40.07
CA THR A 386 24.29 -46.37 39.87
C THR A 386 25.05 -46.38 41.22
N PRO A 387 26.15 -47.15 41.36
CA PRO A 387 26.98 -47.06 42.56
C PRO A 387 27.66 -45.69 42.62
N ILE A 388 27.89 -45.19 43.84
CA ILE A 388 28.37 -43.83 44.16
C ILE A 388 29.72 -43.50 43.47
N SER A 389 30.50 -44.50 43.05
CA SER A 389 31.78 -44.34 42.36
C SER A 389 31.71 -44.42 40.82
N ALA A 390 30.53 -44.66 40.23
CA ALA A 390 30.35 -44.80 38.77
C ALA A 390 29.59 -43.63 38.12
N GLY A 391 29.47 -42.50 38.82
CA GLY A 391 28.60 -41.37 38.46
C GLY A 391 28.90 -40.66 37.13
N ASP A 392 29.94 -41.06 36.39
CA ASP A 392 30.41 -40.35 35.20
C ASP A 392 30.72 -41.25 33.99
N LEU A 393 30.46 -42.56 34.07
CA LEU A 393 30.79 -43.51 32.99
C LEU A 393 29.70 -43.64 31.90
N LEU A 394 28.48 -43.22 32.22
CA LEU A 394 27.33 -43.19 31.31
C LEU A 394 26.81 -41.76 31.07
N SER A 395 27.56 -40.74 31.52
CA SER A 395 27.25 -39.35 31.22
C SER A 395 27.47 -39.07 29.73
N ALA A 396 26.66 -38.18 29.15
CA ALA A 396 26.74 -37.81 27.73
C ALA A 396 28.16 -37.39 27.31
N ASP A 397 28.87 -36.73 28.22
CA ASP A 397 30.22 -36.20 28.08
C ASP A 397 31.29 -37.31 27.95
N SER A 398 31.18 -38.42 28.69
CA SER A 398 32.17 -39.51 28.67
C SER A 398 31.97 -40.48 27.50
N VAL A 399 30.71 -40.68 27.08
CA VAL A 399 30.38 -41.55 25.93
C VAL A 399 30.91 -40.97 24.62
N LEU A 400 30.84 -39.64 24.47
CA LEU A 400 31.17 -38.94 23.23
C LEU A 400 32.60 -38.38 23.15
N SER A 401 33.32 -38.29 24.27
CA SER A 401 34.68 -37.73 24.32
C SER A 401 35.75 -38.71 23.80
N CYS A 402 36.71 -38.20 23.03
CA CYS A 402 37.87 -38.94 22.51
C CYS A 402 37.54 -40.16 21.61
N LEU A 403 36.43 -40.13 20.85
CA LEU A 403 36.14 -41.18 19.84
C LEU A 403 37.25 -41.26 18.77
N TYR A 404 37.86 -40.13 18.44
CA TYR A 404 39.11 -40.04 17.68
C TYR A 404 40.19 -39.35 18.53
N PRO A 405 41.49 -39.56 18.21
CA PRO A 405 42.59 -38.88 18.90
C PRO A 405 42.41 -37.34 18.80
N GLU A 406 42.56 -36.65 19.93
CA GLU A 406 42.41 -35.18 20.11
C GLU A 406 40.97 -34.60 20.15
N ASP A 407 39.92 -35.43 20.14
CA ASP A 407 38.52 -34.96 20.20
C ASP A 407 38.02 -34.75 21.64
N HIS A 408 38.40 -33.63 22.27
CA HIS A 408 37.97 -33.30 23.63
C HIS A 408 36.59 -32.62 23.73
N GLY A 409 35.97 -32.25 22.60
CA GLY A 409 34.64 -31.62 22.54
C GLY A 409 34.52 -30.24 23.20
N GLY A 410 35.61 -29.69 23.76
CA GLY A 410 35.65 -28.39 24.44
C GLY A 410 36.21 -27.24 23.59
N LYS A 411 36.83 -27.54 22.43
CA LYS A 411 37.35 -26.55 21.49
C LYS A 411 36.37 -26.34 20.33
N ASN A 412 36.35 -25.13 19.79
CA ASN A 412 35.54 -24.80 18.62
C ASN A 412 36.20 -25.36 17.33
N PRO A 413 35.52 -26.21 16.55
CA PRO A 413 36.06 -26.75 15.29
C PRO A 413 36.37 -25.71 14.21
N ASN A 414 35.68 -24.57 14.21
CA ASN A 414 35.82 -23.55 13.17
C ASN A 414 36.68 -22.38 13.69
N PRO A 415 37.89 -22.15 13.12
CA PRO A 415 38.75 -21.04 13.52
C PRO A 415 38.09 -19.67 13.35
N ALA A 416 37.19 -19.51 12.37
CA ALA A 416 36.49 -18.24 12.14
C ALA A 416 35.66 -17.82 13.35
N ASN A 417 35.09 -18.78 14.07
CA ASN A 417 34.25 -18.50 15.23
C ASN A 417 35.06 -18.00 16.43
N GLN A 418 36.37 -18.26 16.50
CA GLN A 418 37.20 -17.76 17.58
C GLN A 418 37.24 -16.23 17.57
N HIS A 419 37.40 -15.62 16.40
CA HIS A 419 37.36 -14.17 16.23
C HIS A 419 36.01 -13.56 16.64
N TRP A 420 34.90 -14.24 16.35
CA TRP A 420 33.56 -13.79 16.71
C TRP A 420 33.28 -13.96 18.21
N LEU A 421 33.78 -15.03 18.83
CA LEU A 421 33.64 -15.29 20.27
C LEU A 421 34.46 -14.28 21.09
N ASP A 422 35.63 -13.90 20.61
CA ASP A 422 36.47 -12.85 21.21
C ASP A 422 35.79 -11.47 21.17
N GLN A 423 35.04 -11.16 20.09
CA GLN A 423 34.26 -9.92 19.99
C GLN A 423 33.06 -9.86 20.94
N VAL A 424 32.46 -11.00 21.27
CA VAL A 424 31.26 -11.11 22.12
C VAL A 424 31.64 -11.39 23.60
N GLY A 425 32.92 -11.66 23.88
CA GLY A 425 33.42 -11.86 25.24
C GLY A 425 33.10 -13.23 25.85
N ILE A 426 32.99 -14.28 25.01
CA ILE A 426 32.79 -15.67 25.47
C ILE A 426 34.13 -16.43 25.35
N PRO A 427 34.88 -16.63 26.45
CA PRO A 427 36.24 -17.16 26.38
C PRO A 427 36.29 -18.68 26.18
N ILE A 428 35.28 -19.44 26.63
CA ILE A 428 35.29 -20.92 26.59
C ILE A 428 33.88 -21.44 26.28
N LEU A 429 33.75 -22.24 25.22
CA LEU A 429 32.46 -22.78 24.77
C LEU A 429 31.90 -23.86 25.71
N ARG A 430 32.74 -24.40 26.61
CA ARG A 430 32.45 -25.49 27.55
C ARG A 430 31.24 -25.23 28.45
N ASP A 431 31.02 -23.98 28.87
CA ASP A 431 29.89 -23.62 29.74
C ASP A 431 28.54 -23.75 29.01
N TYR A 432 28.55 -23.64 27.68
CA TYR A 432 27.38 -23.75 26.82
C TYR A 432 27.23 -25.15 26.19
N VAL A 433 28.20 -26.04 26.37
CA VAL A 433 28.18 -27.42 25.82
C VAL A 433 27.07 -28.27 26.48
N LEU A 434 26.79 -28.08 27.77
CA LEU A 434 25.71 -28.80 28.45
C LEU A 434 24.33 -28.46 27.86
N ASP A 435 24.13 -27.20 27.47
CA ASP A 435 22.88 -26.75 26.87
C ASP A 435 22.83 -27.03 25.36
N LEU A 436 23.89 -26.73 24.61
CA LEU A 436 23.91 -26.82 23.14
C LEU A 436 24.32 -28.20 22.59
N GLY A 437 24.96 -29.05 23.40
CA GLY A 437 25.58 -30.31 22.98
C GLY A 437 27.06 -30.17 22.61
N HIS A 438 27.75 -31.30 22.44
CA HIS A 438 29.19 -31.36 22.17
C HIS A 438 29.51 -31.08 20.70
N PRO A 439 30.32 -30.07 20.37
CA PRO A 439 30.81 -29.83 19.01
C PRO A 439 32.03 -30.72 18.69
N CYS A 440 31.81 -32.02 18.49
CA CYS A 440 32.91 -32.93 18.17
C CYS A 440 33.31 -32.86 16.69
N LEU A 441 34.60 -33.07 16.38
CA LEU A 441 35.10 -33.02 14.99
C LEU A 441 34.53 -34.15 14.13
N TRP A 442 34.34 -35.34 14.69
CA TRP A 442 33.70 -36.44 13.97
C TRP A 442 32.25 -36.13 13.60
N VAL A 443 31.52 -35.35 14.42
CA VAL A 443 30.14 -34.96 14.14
C VAL A 443 30.12 -34.07 12.90
N GLN A 444 31.02 -33.07 12.81
CA GLN A 444 31.18 -32.22 11.62
C GLN A 444 31.45 -33.05 10.36
N LYS A 445 32.35 -34.04 10.45
CA LYS A 445 32.68 -34.92 9.33
C LYS A 445 31.49 -35.75 8.84
N LEU A 446 30.60 -36.19 9.75
CA LEU A 446 29.38 -36.90 9.38
C LEU A 446 28.38 -35.99 8.64
N GLY A 447 28.31 -34.71 9.00
CA GLY A 447 27.50 -33.71 8.27
C GLY A 447 28.17 -33.11 7.05
N GLY A 448 29.35 -33.59 6.65
CA GLY A 448 30.08 -33.11 5.47
C GLY A 448 30.79 -31.76 5.66
N LEU A 449 30.89 -31.26 6.90
CA LEU A 449 31.65 -30.06 7.24
C LEU A 449 33.12 -30.44 7.48
N HIS A 450 34.01 -29.83 6.71
CA HIS A 450 35.46 -30.06 6.81
C HIS A 450 36.17 -28.79 7.30
N PHE A 451 36.79 -28.89 8.48
CA PHE A 451 37.60 -27.81 9.05
C PHE A 451 39.10 -28.18 8.98
N PRO A 452 39.99 -27.23 8.64
CA PRO A 452 41.44 -27.46 8.67
C PRO A 452 41.92 -27.84 10.07
N LYS A 453 42.74 -28.89 10.18
CA LYS A 453 43.39 -29.26 11.45
C LYS A 453 44.63 -28.40 11.72
N GLU A 454 44.93 -28.14 12.99
CA GLU A 454 46.08 -27.33 13.45
C GLU A 454 47.45 -28.01 13.21
N GLN A 455 47.50 -29.31 12.90
CA GLN A 455 48.73 -30.04 12.56
C GLN A 455 48.55 -30.86 11.28
N SER A 456 49.42 -30.62 10.29
CA SER A 456 49.47 -31.35 9.03
C SER A 456 50.35 -32.60 9.16
N GLN A 457 49.74 -33.75 9.40
CA GLN A 457 50.38 -35.04 9.12
C GLN A 457 49.42 -35.96 8.37
N HIS A 458 49.91 -36.41 7.23
CA HIS A 458 49.36 -37.35 6.25
C HIS A 458 48.15 -36.90 5.39
N THR A 459 48.45 -36.84 4.09
CA THR A 459 47.54 -36.76 2.95
C THR A 459 46.52 -37.91 2.98
N GLU A 460 45.28 -37.61 3.36
CA GLU A 460 44.15 -38.44 2.95
C GLU A 460 43.45 -37.77 1.77
N ILE A 461 43.25 -38.56 0.72
CA ILE A 461 42.68 -38.19 -0.57
C ILE A 461 41.25 -37.68 -0.37
N VAL A 462 40.96 -36.51 -0.94
CA VAL A 462 39.63 -35.90 -0.92
C VAL A 462 38.75 -36.64 -1.93
N ASP A 463 38.15 -37.74 -1.50
CA ASP A 463 37.07 -38.41 -2.25
C ASP A 463 35.72 -38.13 -1.59
N SER A 464 34.67 -37.93 -2.40
CA SER A 464 33.30 -37.74 -1.92
C SER A 464 32.72 -38.96 -1.17
N SER A 465 33.50 -40.03 -1.04
CA SER A 465 33.21 -41.27 -0.31
C SER A 465 33.58 -41.19 1.19
N LEU A 466 34.21 -40.10 1.64
CA LEU A 466 34.66 -39.94 3.03
C LEU A 466 33.49 -40.06 4.02
N SER A 467 32.38 -39.32 3.86
CA SER A 467 31.30 -39.36 4.87
C SER A 467 30.65 -40.74 5.05
N SER A 468 30.55 -41.56 4.00
CA SER A 468 29.98 -42.92 4.07
C SER A 468 30.90 -43.89 4.82
N SER A 469 32.21 -43.88 4.52
CA SER A 469 33.19 -44.71 5.23
C SER A 469 33.41 -44.27 6.69
N HIS A 470 33.25 -42.97 6.96
CA HIS A 470 33.30 -42.41 8.31
C HIS A 470 32.04 -42.74 9.11
N MET A 471 30.86 -42.82 8.47
CA MET A 471 29.61 -43.24 9.11
C MET A 471 29.75 -44.65 9.69
N GLU A 472 30.16 -45.63 8.88
CA GLU A 472 30.33 -47.01 9.33
C GLU A 472 31.36 -47.14 10.48
N LYS A 473 32.54 -46.51 10.33
CA LYS A 473 33.59 -46.55 11.36
C LYS A 473 33.11 -45.94 12.68
N THR A 474 32.46 -44.78 12.61
CA THR A 474 31.99 -44.05 13.80
C THR A 474 30.86 -44.81 14.50
N MET A 475 29.91 -45.36 13.74
CA MET A 475 28.82 -46.17 14.29
C MET A 475 29.33 -47.46 14.95
N LYS A 476 30.36 -48.11 14.39
CA LYS A 476 31.02 -49.25 15.02
C LYS A 476 31.76 -48.88 16.32
N LEU A 477 32.44 -47.74 16.35
CA LEU A 477 33.14 -47.25 17.55
C LEU A 477 32.15 -46.90 18.67
N LEU A 478 31.05 -46.23 18.34
CA LEU A 478 29.97 -45.90 19.29
C LEU A 478 29.37 -47.17 19.89
N LYS A 479 29.02 -48.16 19.05
CA LYS A 479 28.53 -49.46 19.53
C LYS A 479 29.55 -50.18 20.40
N THR A 480 30.83 -50.14 20.05
CA THR A 480 31.87 -50.80 20.84
C THR A 480 32.00 -50.15 22.22
N ARG A 481 31.94 -48.82 22.31
CA ARG A 481 32.02 -48.09 23.58
C ARG A 481 30.86 -48.32 24.51
N VAL A 482 29.63 -48.37 24.00
CA VAL A 482 28.44 -48.66 24.81
C VAL A 482 28.49 -50.09 25.37
N VAL A 483 29.04 -51.04 24.60
CA VAL A 483 29.07 -52.46 24.97
C VAL A 483 30.18 -52.79 25.98
N SER A 484 31.26 -52.00 26.08
CA SER A 484 32.33 -52.20 27.07
C SER A 484 32.33 -51.08 28.12
N HIS A 485 31.95 -51.37 29.36
CA HIS A 485 31.96 -50.39 30.43
C HIS A 485 32.69 -50.93 31.67
N LEU A 486 33.29 -50.00 32.42
CA LEU A 486 33.92 -50.30 33.70
C LEU A 486 32.82 -50.53 34.73
N VAL A 487 32.70 -51.77 35.20
CA VAL A 487 31.65 -52.20 36.14
C VAL A 487 32.08 -51.97 37.59
N LYS A 488 33.37 -52.14 37.88
CA LYS A 488 33.91 -52.00 39.24
C LYS A 488 35.29 -51.34 39.23
N TRP A 489 35.48 -50.36 40.10
CA TRP A 489 36.79 -49.81 40.44
C TRP A 489 36.91 -49.80 41.96
N MET A 490 37.89 -50.53 42.51
CA MET A 490 38.10 -50.59 43.94
C MET A 490 39.58 -50.56 44.29
N THR A 491 39.92 -49.94 45.41
CA THR A 491 41.24 -50.09 46.02
C THR A 491 41.35 -51.48 46.63
N ILE A 492 42.51 -52.10 46.50
CA ILE A 492 42.84 -53.40 47.12
C ILE A 492 44.09 -53.23 47.97
N ALA A 493 44.27 -54.09 48.97
CA ALA A 493 45.49 -54.10 49.76
C ALA A 493 46.64 -54.71 48.95
N ARG A 494 47.89 -54.49 49.39
CA ARG A 494 49.05 -55.08 48.71
C ARG A 494 49.03 -56.60 48.80
N GLU A 495 48.62 -57.12 49.95
CA GLU A 495 48.49 -58.55 50.22
C GLU A 495 47.53 -59.17 49.19
N ASP A 496 46.38 -58.56 48.98
CA ASP A 496 45.39 -58.99 47.98
C ASP A 496 45.93 -58.91 46.55
N TYR A 497 46.77 -57.91 46.23
CA TYR A 497 47.37 -57.76 44.90
C TYR A 497 48.40 -58.87 44.61
N VAL A 498 49.17 -59.28 45.63
CA VAL A 498 50.18 -60.34 45.52
C VAL A 498 49.54 -61.73 45.42
N GLU A 499 48.36 -61.93 46.01
CA GLU A 499 47.61 -63.19 45.90
C GLU A 499 47.02 -63.46 44.50
N LEU A 500 46.92 -62.43 43.65
CA LEU A 500 46.38 -62.58 42.30
C LEU A 500 47.32 -63.41 41.40
N HIS A 501 46.76 -64.42 40.76
CA HIS A 501 47.54 -65.36 39.95
C HIS A 501 48.21 -64.71 38.72
N PHE A 502 47.68 -63.59 38.21
CA PHE A 502 48.13 -62.90 36.99
C PHE A 502 49.03 -61.67 37.25
N THR A 503 49.39 -61.39 38.51
CA THR A 503 50.25 -60.25 38.89
C THR A 503 51.67 -60.65 39.30
N LYS A 504 51.98 -61.95 39.32
CA LYS A 504 53.26 -62.52 39.80
C LYS A 504 54.48 -61.88 39.14
N ASP A 505 54.46 -61.68 37.83
CA ASP A 505 55.56 -61.04 37.10
C ASP A 505 55.91 -59.64 37.64
N VAL A 506 54.90 -58.86 38.04
CA VAL A 506 55.10 -57.49 38.55
C VAL A 506 55.70 -57.51 39.95
N VAL A 507 55.32 -58.52 40.74
CA VAL A 507 55.86 -58.76 42.09
C VAL A 507 57.31 -59.25 42.00
N GLU A 508 57.61 -60.20 41.10
CA GLU A 508 58.96 -60.76 40.90
C GLU A 508 59.96 -59.72 40.38
N VAL A 509 59.51 -58.78 39.54
CA VAL A 509 60.34 -57.67 39.04
C VAL A 509 60.49 -56.55 40.09
N GLY A 510 59.84 -56.65 41.25
CA GLY A 510 59.96 -55.69 42.35
C GLY A 510 59.23 -54.36 42.12
N LEU A 511 58.31 -54.32 41.15
CA LEU A 511 57.53 -53.11 40.82
C LEU A 511 56.30 -52.95 41.73
N ALA A 512 55.96 -53.98 42.52
CA ALA A 512 54.94 -53.95 43.56
C ALA A 512 55.53 -53.59 44.94
N GLY A 513 55.95 -52.34 45.10
CA GLY A 513 56.53 -51.81 46.35
C GLY A 513 55.50 -51.54 47.45
N ASP A 514 55.93 -51.57 48.71
CA ASP A 514 55.11 -51.37 49.91
C ASP A 514 54.43 -49.99 49.97
N THR A 515 55.01 -49.00 49.29
CA THR A 515 54.51 -47.63 49.22
C THR A 515 53.59 -47.38 48.01
N SER A 516 53.31 -48.40 47.18
CA SER A 516 52.45 -48.26 46.01
C SER A 516 50.98 -48.39 46.37
N LEU A 517 50.13 -47.73 45.59
CA LEU A 517 48.67 -47.85 45.67
C LEU A 517 48.20 -48.94 44.69
N TYR A 518 47.28 -49.79 45.14
CA TYR A 518 46.79 -50.93 44.36
C TYR A 518 45.29 -50.79 44.11
N TYR A 519 44.89 -50.98 42.85
CA TYR A 519 43.49 -50.96 42.42
C TYR A 519 43.12 -52.19 41.62
N MET A 520 41.83 -52.51 41.60
CA MET A 520 41.23 -53.53 40.78
C MET A 520 40.11 -52.90 39.94
N ALA A 521 40.25 -53.02 38.63
CA ALA A 521 39.25 -52.69 37.63
C ALA A 521 38.56 -53.98 37.17
N LEU A 522 37.24 -53.95 37.01
CA LEU A 522 36.48 -54.98 36.31
C LEU A 522 35.77 -54.32 35.14
N THR A 523 36.15 -54.67 33.91
CA THR A 523 35.47 -54.23 32.68
C THR A 523 34.64 -55.38 32.15
N GLU A 524 33.37 -55.10 31.82
CA GLU A 524 32.49 -56.12 31.24
C GLU A 524 32.14 -55.74 29.80
N ARG A 525 32.08 -56.76 28.94
CA ARG A 525 31.62 -56.67 27.55
C ARG A 525 30.67 -57.83 27.28
N GLY A 526 29.37 -57.62 27.48
CA GLY A 526 28.38 -58.70 27.42
C GLY A 526 28.65 -59.75 28.50
N THR A 527 28.93 -61.00 28.11
CA THR A 527 29.27 -62.08 29.06
C THR A 527 30.76 -62.16 29.41
N ALA A 528 31.61 -61.39 28.74
CA ALA A 528 33.05 -61.37 28.98
C ALA A 528 33.39 -60.41 30.14
N LYS A 529 34.13 -60.91 31.13
CA LYS A 529 34.63 -60.14 32.27
C LYS A 529 36.15 -60.05 32.20
N LEU A 530 36.70 -58.84 32.23
CA LEU A 530 38.13 -58.56 32.22
C LEU A 530 38.51 -57.91 33.55
N GLN A 531 39.36 -58.59 34.32
CA GLN A 531 39.90 -58.07 35.57
C GLN A 531 41.24 -57.42 35.30
N ALA A 532 41.38 -56.13 35.59
CA ALA A 532 42.63 -55.41 35.45
C ALA A 532 43.13 -54.94 36.82
N ALA A 533 44.22 -55.53 37.29
CA ALA A 533 44.90 -55.10 38.51
C ALA A 533 45.90 -53.99 38.17
N VAL A 534 45.87 -52.90 38.94
CA VAL A 534 46.63 -51.68 38.66
C VAL A 534 47.53 -51.34 39.84
N VAL A 535 48.83 -51.13 39.57
CA VAL A 535 49.80 -50.62 40.55
C VAL A 535 50.15 -49.18 40.20
N LEU A 536 50.04 -48.30 41.19
CA LEU A 536 50.29 -46.89 41.06
C LEU A 536 51.36 -46.48 42.06
N ASN A 537 52.54 -46.13 41.55
CA ASN A 537 53.65 -45.64 42.34
C ASN A 537 53.37 -44.20 42.82
N PRO A 538 53.77 -43.79 44.04
CA PRO A 538 53.66 -42.41 44.52
C PRO A 538 54.22 -41.32 43.58
N GLY A 539 55.16 -41.67 42.68
CA GLY A 539 55.68 -40.80 41.61
C GLY A 539 54.74 -40.62 40.40
N TYR A 540 53.43 -40.86 40.57
CA TYR A 540 52.43 -40.74 39.51
C TYR A 540 52.42 -39.33 38.89
N SER A 541 52.25 -39.27 37.56
CA SER A 541 52.56 -38.18 36.60
C SER A 541 53.97 -38.21 35.97
N SER A 542 54.95 -38.83 36.63
CA SER A 542 56.29 -39.08 36.05
C SER A 542 56.55 -40.56 35.75
N ILE A 543 55.91 -41.46 36.50
CA ILE A 543 55.96 -42.92 36.29
C ILE A 543 54.55 -43.41 35.96
N PRO A 544 54.33 -44.10 34.82
CA PRO A 544 53.00 -44.55 34.43
C PRO A 544 52.50 -45.69 35.32
N PRO A 545 51.18 -45.79 35.55
CA PRO A 545 50.56 -46.92 36.25
C PRO A 545 50.72 -48.21 35.43
N ILE A 546 50.98 -49.31 36.14
CA ILE A 546 51.19 -50.62 35.52
C ILE A 546 49.90 -51.43 35.62
N PHE A 547 49.45 -51.97 34.49
CA PHE A 547 48.24 -52.79 34.40
C PHE A 547 48.60 -54.24 34.15
N ARG A 548 47.88 -55.13 34.82
CA ARG A 548 47.86 -56.57 34.51
C ARG A 548 46.42 -57.01 34.33
N LEU A 549 46.16 -57.70 33.22
CA LEU A 549 44.84 -58.11 32.77
C LEU A 549 44.72 -59.64 32.76
#